data_AF-A0A2E4YRN1-F1
#
_entry.id   AF-A0A2E4YRN1-F1
#
_cell.length_a   1.000
_cell.length_b   1.000
_cell.length_c   1.000
_cell.angle_alpha   90.00
_cell.angle_beta   90.00
_cell.angle_gamma   90.00
#
_symmetry.space_group_name_H-M   'P 1'
#
loop_
_entity.id
_entity.type
_entity.pdbx_description
1 polymer ?
#
loop_
_entity_poly.entity_id
_entity_poly.type
_entity_poly.pdbx_seq_one_letter_code
_entity_poly.pdbx_strand_id
1 'polypeptide(L)'
;MTKTPLFKNDAIAIGFLLFLLAIIFFTSNLKRFAGFYKFVPALLLCYFLPALLNSLNIISGEYSQLYFISSRYLLPASLVLLCLSIDLKEI
;
A
#
# COMPACT_ATOMS: atom_id res chain seq x y z
N MET A 1 -12.33 -21.34 -18.22
CA MET A 1 -11.45 -22.07 -17.28
C MET A 1 -11.23 -21.19 -16.06
N THR A 2 -11.87 -21.53 -14.96
CA THR A 2 -11.87 -20.79 -13.69
C THR A 2 -10.52 -20.93 -12.99
N LYS A 3 -9.67 -19.90 -13.06
CA LYS A 3 -8.45 -19.81 -12.26
C LYS A 3 -8.85 -19.51 -10.81
N THR A 4 -8.87 -20.54 -9.98
CA THR A 4 -8.97 -20.43 -8.53
C THR A 4 -7.84 -19.54 -7.99
N PRO A 5 -8.12 -18.45 -7.26
CA PRO A 5 -7.08 -17.60 -6.71
C PRO A 5 -6.28 -18.38 -5.65
N LEU A 6 -4.94 -18.33 -5.77
CA LEU A 6 -4.01 -19.06 -4.91
C LEU A 6 -4.02 -18.54 -3.45
N PHE A 7 -4.56 -17.33 -3.22
CA PHE A 7 -4.72 -16.72 -1.90
C PHE A 7 -6.20 -16.49 -1.62
N LYS A 8 -6.80 -17.36 -0.81
CA LYS A 8 -8.21 -17.30 -0.37
C LYS A 8 -8.44 -16.34 0.80
N ASN A 9 -7.37 -15.73 1.33
CA ASN A 9 -7.41 -14.94 2.56
C ASN A 9 -7.06 -13.47 2.29
N ASP A 10 -8.09 -12.64 2.22
CA ASP A 10 -8.00 -11.19 2.05
C ASP A 10 -7.07 -10.53 3.08
N ALA A 11 -6.98 -11.08 4.30
CA ALA A 11 -6.11 -10.55 5.34
C ALA A 11 -4.61 -10.70 4.98
N ILE A 12 -4.24 -11.79 4.30
CA ILE A 12 -2.85 -12.01 3.87
C ILE A 12 -2.51 -11.07 2.72
N ALA A 13 -3.44 -10.86 1.78
CA ALA A 13 -3.26 -9.91 0.69
C ALA A 13 -3.06 -8.47 1.20
N ILE A 14 -3.90 -8.03 2.14
CA ILE A 14 -3.78 -6.73 2.81
C ILE A 14 -2.47 -6.62 3.58
N GLY A 15 -2.15 -7.62 4.40
CA GLY A 15 -0.92 -7.64 5.19
C GLY A 15 0.32 -7.57 4.30
N PHE A 16 0.33 -8.30 3.19
CA PHE A 16 1.40 -8.26 2.20
C PHE A 16 1.51 -6.89 1.54
N LEU A 17 0.38 -6.28 1.14
CA LEU A 17 0.38 -4.94 0.55
C LEU A 17 0.91 -3.88 1.53
N LEU A 18 0.45 -3.93 2.78
CA LEU A 18 0.89 -3.03 3.85
C LEU A 18 2.38 -3.22 4.15
N PHE A 19 2.85 -4.46 4.20
CA PHE A 19 4.27 -4.78 4.39
C PHE A 19 5.14 -4.25 3.24
N LEU A 20 4.69 -4.43 1.99
CA LEU A 20 5.36 -3.91 0.81
C LEU A 20 5.44 -2.37 0.86
N LEU A 21 4.34 -1.70 1.22
CA LEU A 21 4.28 -0.25 1.36
C LEU A 21 5.24 0.23 2.45
N ALA A 22 5.26 -0.46 3.61
CA ALA A 22 6.15 -0.16 4.72
C ALA A 22 7.62 -0.27 4.30
N ILE A 23 8.00 -1.32 3.55
CA ILE A 23 9.37 -1.46 3.02
C ILE A 23 9.72 -0.30 2.09
N ILE A 24 8.82 0.08 1.16
CA ILE A 24 9.07 1.15 0.20
C ILE A 24 9.29 2.48 0.92
N PHE A 25 8.42 2.84 1.87
CA PHE A 25 8.57 4.08 2.63
C PHE A 25 9.79 4.05 3.55
N PHE A 26 10.05 2.92 4.22
CA PHE A 26 11.22 2.75 5.07
C PHE A 26 12.52 2.90 4.28
N THR A 27 12.65 2.21 3.15
CA THR A 27 13.87 2.28 2.33
C THR A 27 14.00 3.62 1.60
N SER A 28 12.88 4.34 1.35
CA SER A 28 12.93 5.73 0.87
C SER A 28 13.49 6.72 1.89
N ASN A 29 13.40 6.41 3.19
CA ASN A 29 13.96 7.25 4.26
C ASN A 29 15.46 6.96 4.48
N LEU A 30 15.97 5.82 3.99
CA LEU A 30 17.38 5.46 4.12
C LEU A 30 18.27 6.26 3.17
N LYS A 31 19.26 6.97 3.72
CA LYS A 31 20.27 7.73 2.96
C LYS A 31 21.02 6.88 1.92
N ARG A 32 21.19 5.57 2.17
CA ARG A 32 21.87 4.63 1.25
C ARG A 32 21.11 4.43 -0.06
N PHE A 33 19.77 4.53 -0.07
CA PHE A 33 18.94 4.34 -1.26
C PHE A 33 18.43 5.65 -1.87
N ALA A 34 18.81 6.80 -1.30
CA ALA A 34 18.38 8.12 -1.77
C ALA A 34 18.67 8.38 -3.26
N GLY A 35 19.78 7.83 -3.80
CA GLY A 35 20.10 7.93 -5.23
C GLY A 35 19.08 7.22 -6.12
N PHE A 36 18.60 6.06 -5.72
CA PHE A 36 17.56 5.31 -6.45
C PHE A 36 16.20 6.03 -6.37
N TYR A 37 15.83 6.49 -5.17
CA TYR A 37 14.57 7.21 -4.93
C TYR A 37 14.50 8.59 -5.58
N LYS A 38 15.65 9.15 -6.00
CA LYS A 38 15.73 10.37 -6.81
C LYS A 38 15.25 10.16 -8.25
N PHE A 39 15.48 8.98 -8.83
CA PHE A 39 15.02 8.64 -10.18
C PHE A 39 13.61 8.04 -10.16
N VAL A 40 13.32 7.21 -9.16
CA VAL A 40 12.01 6.57 -9.01
C VAL A 40 11.41 6.96 -7.66
N PRO A 41 10.46 7.92 -7.60
CA PRO A 41 9.91 8.39 -6.34
C PRO A 41 9.13 7.26 -5.63
N ALA A 42 9.14 7.31 -4.30
CA ALA A 42 8.51 6.28 -3.47
C ALA A 42 7.02 6.09 -3.79
N LEU A 43 6.31 7.19 -4.08
CA LEU A 43 4.89 7.15 -4.46
C LEU A 43 4.65 6.39 -5.79
N LEU A 44 5.56 6.53 -6.76
CA LEU A 44 5.45 5.81 -8.03
C LEU A 44 5.65 4.30 -7.79
N LEU A 45 6.67 3.92 -7.02
CA LEU A 45 6.90 2.53 -6.63
C LEU A 45 5.73 1.96 -5.82
N CYS A 46 5.20 2.72 -4.88
CA CYS A 46 4.11 2.27 -4.01
C CYS A 46 2.79 2.09 -4.76
N TYR A 47 2.62 2.71 -5.93
CA TYR A 47 1.49 2.47 -6.82
C TYR A 47 1.78 1.35 -7.83
N PHE A 48 2.97 1.36 -8.43
CA PHE A 48 3.35 0.45 -9.50
C PHE A 48 3.54 -1.00 -9.04
N LEU A 49 4.17 -1.21 -7.88
CA LEU A 49 4.41 -2.56 -7.37
C LEU A 49 3.10 -3.30 -7.05
N PRO A 50 2.15 -2.72 -6.27
CA PRO A 50 0.85 -3.35 -6.06
C PRO A 50 0.08 -3.61 -7.36
N ALA A 51 0.14 -2.68 -8.32
CA ALA A 51 -0.51 -2.84 -9.62
C ALA A 51 0.08 -4.00 -10.43
N LEU A 52 1.42 -4.15 -10.45
CA LEU A 52 2.09 -5.26 -11.13
C LEU A 52 1.73 -6.61 -10.49
N LEU A 53 1.70 -6.68 -9.16
CA LEU A 53 1.30 -7.89 -8.42
C LEU A 53 -0.16 -8.27 -8.68
N ASN A 54 -1.03 -7.28 -8.85
CA ASN A 54 -2.41 -7.49 -9.26
C ASN A 54 -2.50 -8.02 -10.70
N SER A 55 -1.75 -7.42 -11.65
CA SER A 55 -1.69 -7.90 -13.03
C SER A 55 -1.10 -9.32 -13.16
N LEU A 56 -0.12 -9.67 -12.32
CA LEU A 56 0.46 -11.02 -12.23
C LEU A 56 -0.48 -12.04 -11.54
N ASN A 57 -1.70 -11.63 -11.15
CA ASN A 57 -2.68 -12.46 -10.44
C ASN A 57 -2.18 -13.03 -9.09
N ILE A 58 -1.14 -12.43 -8.51
CA ILE A 58 -0.64 -12.79 -7.17
C ILE A 58 -1.61 -12.25 -6.12
N ILE A 59 -2.21 -11.10 -6.39
CA ILE A 59 -3.19 -10.43 -5.53
C ILE A 59 -4.43 -10.18 -6.40
N SER A 60 -5.61 -10.56 -5.95
CA SER A 60 -6.84 -10.33 -6.71
C SER A 60 -7.61 -9.12 -6.17
N GLY A 61 -7.34 -7.93 -6.69
CA GLY A 61 -8.08 -6.73 -6.31
C GLY A 61 -9.58 -6.80 -6.63
N GLU A 62 -9.98 -7.57 -7.65
CA GLU A 62 -11.39 -7.73 -8.07
C GLU A 62 -12.19 -8.71 -7.20
N TYR A 63 -11.54 -9.70 -6.58
CA TYR A 63 -12.19 -10.68 -5.70
C TYR A 63 -12.01 -10.38 -4.21
N SER A 64 -11.06 -9.51 -3.87
CA SER A 64 -10.70 -9.20 -2.48
C SER A 64 -11.39 -7.93 -2.00
N GLN A 65 -11.77 -7.89 -0.72
CA GLN A 65 -12.36 -6.71 -0.06
C GLN A 65 -11.38 -5.52 0.10
N LEU A 66 -10.24 -5.51 -0.62
CA LEU A 66 -9.21 -4.49 -0.58
C LEU A 66 -9.74 -3.08 -0.83
N TYR A 67 -10.56 -2.90 -1.87
CA TYR A 67 -11.16 -1.60 -2.18
C TYR A 67 -12.13 -1.16 -1.08
N PHE A 68 -12.97 -2.08 -0.59
CA PHE A 68 -13.91 -1.83 0.49
C PHE A 68 -13.19 -1.39 1.77
N ILE A 69 -12.14 -2.11 2.16
CA ILE A 69 -11.36 -1.82 3.36
C ILE A 69 -10.61 -0.50 3.24
N SER A 70 -9.99 -0.26 2.08
CA SER A 70 -9.22 0.97 1.84
C SER A 70 -10.12 2.20 1.86
N SER A 71 -11.24 2.18 1.13
CA SER A 71 -12.13 3.34 1.03
C SER A 71 -12.94 3.59 2.30
N ARG A 72 -13.33 2.54 3.02
CA ARG A 72 -14.34 2.64 4.10
C ARG A 72 -13.73 2.66 5.50
N TYR A 73 -12.50 2.19 5.67
CA TYR A 73 -11.79 2.19 6.95
C TYR A 73 -10.49 3.00 6.88
N LEU A 74 -9.60 2.71 5.93
CA LEU A 74 -8.28 3.36 5.88
C LEU A 74 -8.36 4.83 5.49
N LEU A 75 -9.17 5.19 4.49
CA LEU A 75 -9.30 6.57 4.03
C LEU A 75 -9.91 7.48 5.11
N PRO A 76 -11.04 7.16 5.76
CA PRO A 76 -11.55 7.97 6.87
C PRO A 76 -10.57 8.07 8.05
N ALA A 77 -9.94 6.95 8.45
CA ALA A 77 -8.95 6.95 9.53
C ALA A 77 -7.73 7.85 9.19
N SER A 78 -7.27 7.83 7.94
CA SER A 78 -6.16 8.67 7.49
C SER A 78 -6.48 10.16 7.53
N LEU A 79 -7.72 10.56 7.23
CA LEU A 79 -8.17 11.95 7.33
C LEU A 79 -8.22 12.41 8.79
N VAL A 80 -8.73 11.57 9.69
CA VAL A 80 -8.75 11.86 11.14
C VAL A 80 -7.32 12.00 11.68
N LEU A 81 -6.44 11.05 11.35
CA LEU A 81 -5.03 11.09 11.75
C LEU A 81 -4.31 12.32 11.17
N LEU A 82 -4.63 12.72 9.94
CA LEU A 82 -4.08 13.91 9.31
C LEU A 82 -4.53 15.18 10.05
N CYS A 83 -5.82 15.32 10.36
CA CYS A 83 -6.33 16.43 11.15
C CYS A 83 -5.64 16.51 12.51
N LEU A 84 -5.51 15.37 13.21
CA LEU A 84 -4.83 15.30 14.50
C LEU A 84 -3.33 15.64 14.39
N SER A 85 -2.66 15.20 13.33
CA SER A 85 -1.22 15.48 13.11
C SER A 85 -0.96 16.95 12.85
N ILE A 86 -1.90 17.66 12.22
CA ILE A 86 -1.82 19.11 12.01
C ILE A 86 -2.03 19.84 13.33
N ASP A 87 -3.06 19.45 14.10
CA ASP A 87 -3.38 20.04 15.40
C ASP A 87 -2.21 19.92 16.38
N LEU A 88 -1.60 18.73 16.51
CA LEU A 88 -0.45 18.50 17.38
C LEU A 88 0.82 19.26 16.98
N LYS A 89 0.96 19.67 15.71
CA LYS A 89 2.16 20.39 15.24
C LYS A 89 2.08 21.88 15.53
N GLU A 90 0.88 22.41 15.73
CA GLU A 90 0.65 23.83 16.05
C GLU A 90 0.80 24.15 17.55
N ILE A 91 0.91 23.13 18.41
CA ILE A 91 1.12 23.23 19.87
C ILE A 91 2.60 23.08 20.22
#